data_AF-A0A3N4LQ86-F1
#
_entry.id   AF-A0A3N4LQ86-F1
#
_cell.length_a   1.000
_cell.length_b   1.000
_cell.length_c   1.000
_cell.angle_alpha   90.00
_cell.angle_beta   90.00
_cell.angle_gamma   90.00
#
_symmetry.space_group_name_H-M   'P 1'
#
loop_
_entity.id
_entity.type
_entity.pdbx_description
1 polymer ?
#
loop_
_entity_poly.entity_id
_entity_poly.type
_entity_poly.pdbx_seq_one_letter_code
_entity_poly.pdbx_strand_id
1 'polypeptide(L)'
;MGSCIPVPQARAAESTPSSTYTSTPPANPGTSNPSQPSFYLNLPLTPTSLITIQPFSHTPSPLLESLLDLSHPVTSVWPDFITHAPTEANSLFEKIMVDERWTPFQLAAILHSGSSSFPGAKIIGQANSIPFHWPTPNESSTLPDRGWDRVLAMGSSPEKAPGPANALSALSVAIDPDYRASKLSGIDLAAEMLKGLKRIAENQGFEALVVPVRPTRKGAGGNVWVDMDRYIRCRRGEDPPTKILSGGENKQQEEELEMMDQKDLYDPWLRKHIEMGAKMVKVCWESAIIESAVEDWEKWTGVSFKVPSVNPYRCIKRGKEMDMGQSEGDKEESYEVVIPGGLVPVRVFPKRKFVEEDGVEKVGVGLYVEPNVWVRHF
;
A
#
# COMPACT_ATOMS: atom_id res chain seq x y z
N MET A 1 19.25 36.98 -22.56
CA MET A 1 19.33 36.29 -23.87
C MET A 1 19.37 34.81 -23.57
N GLY A 2 18.33 34.09 -23.99
CA GLY A 2 18.10 32.70 -23.63
C GLY A 2 19.08 31.75 -24.31
N SER A 3 19.35 30.63 -23.64
CA SER A 3 19.96 29.45 -24.21
C SER A 3 19.04 28.28 -23.90
N CYS A 4 18.29 27.85 -24.91
CA CYS A 4 17.46 26.65 -24.91
C CYS A 4 18.36 25.42 -25.03
N ILE A 5 18.18 24.43 -24.17
CA ILE A 5 18.70 23.07 -24.37
C ILE A 5 17.57 22.23 -24.97
N PRO A 6 17.81 21.47 -26.06
CA PRO A 6 16.75 20.89 -26.88
C PRO A 6 16.11 19.65 -26.27
N VAL A 7 14.78 19.57 -26.44
CA VAL A 7 13.95 18.38 -26.22
C VAL A 7 14.30 17.32 -27.27
N PRO A 8 14.56 16.05 -26.91
CA PRO A 8 14.75 14.99 -27.89
C PRO A 8 13.42 14.67 -28.60
N GLN A 9 13.40 14.74 -29.93
CA GLN A 9 12.28 14.25 -30.74
C GLN A 9 12.14 12.73 -30.59
N ALA A 10 10.94 12.29 -30.21
CA ALA A 10 10.57 10.89 -30.20
C ALA A 10 10.66 10.31 -31.62
N ARG A 11 11.58 9.36 -31.83
CA ARG A 11 11.58 8.48 -32.99
C ARG A 11 10.55 7.38 -32.76
N ALA A 12 9.71 7.15 -33.76
CA ALA A 12 8.73 6.07 -33.79
C ALA A 12 9.39 4.72 -33.49
N ALA A 13 8.95 4.06 -32.42
CA ALA A 13 9.32 2.69 -32.12
C ALA A 13 8.33 1.73 -32.81
N GLU A 14 8.90 0.77 -33.53
CA GLU A 14 8.20 -0.28 -34.27
C GLU A 14 7.38 -1.18 -33.34
N SER A 15 6.24 -1.65 -33.85
CA SER A 15 5.24 -2.44 -33.15
C SER A 15 5.73 -3.85 -32.80
N THR A 16 5.71 -4.20 -31.52
CA THR A 16 5.76 -5.58 -31.00
C THR A 16 4.45 -5.91 -30.27
N PRO A 17 4.00 -7.18 -30.26
CA PRO A 17 2.59 -7.52 -30.16
C PRO A 17 1.98 -7.24 -28.78
N SER A 18 0.79 -6.64 -28.81
CA SER A 18 -0.05 -6.27 -27.68
C SER A 18 -0.57 -7.53 -26.96
N SER A 19 -0.21 -7.70 -25.69
CA SER A 19 -0.96 -8.56 -24.77
C SER A 19 -2.18 -7.76 -24.31
N THR A 20 -3.25 -7.80 -25.08
CA THR A 20 -4.50 -7.10 -24.75
C THR A 20 -5.20 -7.78 -23.58
N TYR A 21 -5.35 -7.07 -22.46
CA TYR A 21 -6.45 -7.29 -21.53
C TYR A 21 -7.76 -7.07 -22.30
N THR A 22 -8.42 -8.16 -22.70
CA THR A 22 -9.66 -8.09 -23.48
C THR A 22 -10.80 -7.59 -22.61
N SER A 23 -11.37 -6.43 -22.96
CA SER A 23 -12.55 -5.84 -22.31
C SER A 23 -13.86 -6.51 -22.73
N THR A 24 -13.96 -7.83 -22.68
CA THR A 24 -15.19 -8.53 -23.08
C THR A 24 -15.81 -9.27 -21.89
N PRO A 25 -16.87 -8.74 -21.25
CA PRO A 25 -17.57 -9.46 -20.20
C PRO A 25 -18.47 -10.55 -20.80
N PRO A 26 -18.66 -11.70 -20.12
CA PRO A 26 -19.68 -12.67 -20.50
C PRO A 26 -21.08 -12.08 -20.25
N ALA A 27 -21.96 -12.18 -21.25
CA ALA A 27 -23.34 -11.70 -21.15
C ALA A 27 -24.15 -12.57 -20.19
N ASN A 28 -24.74 -11.97 -19.15
CA ASN A 28 -25.72 -12.61 -18.28
C ASN A 28 -27.06 -11.87 -18.40
N PRO A 29 -28.20 -12.55 -18.65
CA PRO A 29 -29.47 -11.89 -18.90
C PRO A 29 -30.20 -11.62 -17.58
N GLY A 30 -30.27 -10.36 -17.15
CA GLY A 30 -31.00 -10.00 -15.94
C GLY A 30 -30.94 -8.51 -15.60
N THR A 31 -31.73 -7.71 -16.32
CA THR A 31 -32.22 -6.34 -15.98
C THR A 31 -31.24 -5.39 -15.26
N SER A 32 -30.46 -4.64 -16.02
CA SER A 32 -29.94 -3.31 -15.61
C SER A 32 -29.78 -2.41 -16.84
N ASN A 33 -30.04 -1.12 -16.67
CA ASN A 33 -29.99 -0.06 -17.68
C ASN A 33 -28.73 -0.16 -18.60
N PRO A 34 -28.86 -0.28 -19.93
CA PRO A 34 -27.76 -0.66 -20.84
C PRO A 34 -26.69 0.41 -21.11
N SER A 35 -26.71 1.57 -20.45
CA SER A 35 -25.80 2.70 -20.74
C SER A 35 -24.69 2.95 -19.72
N GLN A 36 -24.71 2.30 -18.54
CA GLN A 36 -23.61 2.40 -17.59
C GLN A 36 -22.84 1.08 -17.54
N PRO A 37 -21.52 1.09 -17.79
CA PRO A 37 -20.71 -0.09 -17.58
C PRO A 37 -20.86 -0.60 -16.15
N SER A 38 -20.74 -1.91 -15.96
CA SER A 38 -20.99 -2.56 -14.66
C SER A 38 -20.12 -1.99 -13.52
N PHE A 39 -19.04 -1.28 -13.80
CA PHE A 39 -18.08 -0.81 -12.79
C PHE A 39 -18.48 0.49 -12.06
N TYR A 40 -19.54 1.18 -12.49
CA TYR A 40 -19.95 2.45 -11.90
C TYR A 40 -20.81 2.22 -10.66
N LEU A 41 -20.42 2.83 -9.53
CA LEU A 41 -21.25 2.91 -8.34
C LEU A 41 -21.65 4.37 -8.11
N ASN A 42 -22.96 4.61 -7.99
CA ASN A 42 -23.50 5.93 -7.64
C ASN A 42 -24.02 5.88 -6.21
N LEU A 43 -23.52 6.76 -5.35
CA LEU A 43 -23.86 6.87 -3.95
C LEU A 43 -24.46 8.26 -3.69
N PRO A 44 -25.79 8.40 -3.67
CA PRO A 44 -26.44 9.66 -3.32
C PRO A 44 -26.04 10.08 -1.91
N LEU A 45 -25.56 11.32 -1.74
CA LEU A 45 -25.15 11.86 -0.45
C LEU A 45 -26.20 12.84 0.10
N THR A 46 -26.71 13.72 -0.76
CA THR A 46 -27.82 14.64 -0.47
C THR A 46 -28.72 14.72 -1.71
N PRO A 47 -29.88 15.42 -1.66
CA PRO A 47 -30.69 15.63 -2.86
C PRO A 47 -29.95 16.35 -4.02
N THR A 48 -28.82 17.00 -3.75
CA THR A 48 -28.06 17.81 -4.71
C THR A 48 -26.59 17.38 -4.85
N SER A 49 -26.19 16.28 -4.22
CA SER A 49 -24.83 15.75 -4.30
C SER A 49 -24.81 14.23 -4.35
N LEU A 50 -23.87 13.70 -5.13
CA LEU A 50 -23.65 12.27 -5.27
C LEU A 50 -22.16 11.97 -5.37
N ILE A 51 -21.78 10.78 -4.91
CA ILE A 51 -20.43 10.26 -5.08
C ILE A 51 -20.48 9.19 -6.17
N THR A 52 -19.59 9.28 -7.16
CA THR A 52 -19.37 8.18 -8.12
C THR A 52 -18.07 7.47 -7.82
N ILE A 53 -18.06 6.15 -7.88
CA ILE A 53 -16.84 5.35 -7.92
C ILE A 53 -16.71 4.76 -9.32
N GLN A 54 -15.56 5.00 -9.95
CA GLN A 54 -15.30 4.59 -11.33
C GLN A 54 -13.80 4.41 -11.60
N PRO A 55 -13.41 3.65 -12.64
CA PRO A 55 -12.01 3.51 -13.01
C PRO A 55 -11.34 4.82 -13.47
N PHE A 56 -10.02 4.92 -13.30
CA PHE A 56 -9.25 6.06 -13.83
C PHE A 56 -9.39 6.17 -15.36
N SER A 57 -9.48 5.04 -16.07
CA SER A 57 -9.69 5.01 -17.52
C SER A 57 -11.00 5.68 -17.99
N HIS A 58 -11.93 5.94 -17.07
CA HIS A 58 -13.20 6.63 -17.32
C HIS A 58 -13.32 7.96 -16.56
N THR A 59 -12.23 8.42 -15.94
CA THR A 59 -12.19 9.64 -15.15
C THR A 59 -11.61 10.79 -15.98
N PRO A 60 -12.26 11.97 -16.00
CA PRO A 60 -11.75 13.12 -16.73
C PRO A 60 -10.33 13.49 -16.33
N SER A 61 -9.44 13.71 -17.31
CA SER A 61 -8.02 14.03 -17.08
C SER A 61 -7.79 15.20 -16.11
N PRO A 62 -8.54 16.32 -16.15
CA PRO A 62 -8.33 17.42 -15.19
C PRO A 62 -8.57 17.03 -13.73
N LEU A 63 -9.42 16.03 -13.47
CA LEU A 63 -9.60 15.49 -12.12
C LEU A 63 -8.43 14.58 -11.72
N LEU A 64 -7.90 13.77 -12.64
CA LEU A 64 -6.74 12.92 -12.36
C LEU A 64 -5.48 13.74 -12.14
N GLU A 65 -5.30 14.84 -12.89
CA GLU A 65 -4.18 15.78 -12.71
C GLU A 65 -4.15 16.38 -11.31
N SER A 66 -5.30 16.51 -10.63
CA SER A 66 -5.32 17.00 -9.24
C SER A 66 -4.66 16.06 -8.24
N LEU A 67 -4.52 14.77 -8.57
CA LEU A 67 -3.82 13.79 -7.71
C LEU A 67 -2.29 13.92 -7.80
N LEU A 68 -1.77 14.58 -8.84
CA LEU A 68 -0.34 14.87 -9.00
C LEU A 68 0.16 15.94 -8.00
N ASP A 69 -0.76 16.74 -7.45
CA ASP A 69 -0.46 17.64 -6.36
C ASP A 69 -0.30 16.84 -5.06
N LEU A 70 0.93 16.78 -4.53
CA LEU A 70 1.23 16.08 -3.28
C LEU A 70 0.49 16.66 -2.07
N SER A 71 0.02 17.91 -2.14
CA SER A 71 -0.81 18.53 -1.10
C SER A 71 -2.28 18.11 -1.18
N HIS A 72 -2.69 17.41 -2.24
CA HIS A 72 -4.06 16.92 -2.39
C HIS A 72 -4.43 16.03 -1.18
N PRO A 73 -5.62 16.20 -0.55
CA PRO A 73 -5.98 15.47 0.68
C PRO A 73 -6.00 13.95 0.58
N VAL A 74 -6.14 13.42 -0.65
CA VAL A 74 -6.10 11.99 -0.95
C VAL A 74 -4.65 11.48 -1.17
N THR A 75 -3.74 12.35 -1.60
CA THR A 75 -2.34 12.00 -1.85
C THR A 75 -1.50 12.15 -0.58
N SER A 76 -1.75 13.23 0.19
CA SER A 76 -1.06 13.55 1.44
C SER A 76 -1.38 12.63 2.63
N VAL A 77 -2.19 11.57 2.44
CA VAL A 77 -2.47 10.60 3.52
C VAL A 77 -1.29 9.67 3.80
N TRP A 78 -0.36 9.54 2.86
CA TRP A 78 0.84 8.72 2.99
C TRP A 78 1.91 9.46 3.79
N PRO A 79 2.66 8.78 4.69
CA PRO A 79 3.79 9.41 5.37
C PRO A 79 4.83 9.94 4.38
N ASP A 80 5.37 11.13 4.64
CA ASP A 80 6.30 11.82 3.75
C ASP A 80 7.52 10.96 3.35
N PHE A 81 8.06 10.17 4.27
CA PHE A 81 9.20 9.30 3.98
C PHE A 81 8.87 8.19 2.98
N ILE A 82 7.61 7.73 2.90
CA ILE A 82 7.19 6.78 1.87
C ILE A 82 7.11 7.50 0.53
N THR A 83 6.50 8.68 0.48
CA THR A 83 6.30 9.43 -0.76
C THR A 83 7.60 9.93 -1.39
N HIS A 84 8.57 10.37 -0.57
CA HIS A 84 9.79 11.02 -1.07
C HIS A 84 11.00 10.09 -1.23
N ALA A 85 10.94 8.86 -0.69
CA ALA A 85 12.05 7.93 -0.84
C ALA A 85 12.23 7.54 -2.33
N PRO A 86 13.44 7.59 -2.89
CA PRO A 86 13.69 7.22 -4.28
C PRO A 86 13.75 5.70 -4.43
N THR A 87 12.62 5.03 -4.26
CA THR A 87 12.51 3.57 -4.40
C THR A 87 11.98 3.20 -5.78
N GLU A 88 12.41 2.05 -6.31
CA GLU A 88 11.83 1.48 -7.53
C GLU A 88 10.30 1.36 -7.41
N ALA A 89 9.83 0.98 -6.22
CA ALA A 89 8.41 0.81 -5.95
C ALA A 89 7.61 2.13 -6.10
N ASN A 90 8.16 3.28 -5.69
CA ASN A 90 7.50 4.57 -5.91
C ASN A 90 7.43 4.93 -7.41
N SER A 91 8.52 4.72 -8.16
CA SER A 91 8.50 4.94 -9.61
C SER A 91 7.48 4.02 -10.32
N LEU A 92 7.36 2.77 -9.87
CA LEU A 92 6.35 1.84 -10.38
C LEU A 92 4.93 2.26 -9.99
N PHE A 93 4.73 2.78 -8.78
CA PHE A 93 3.43 3.23 -8.30
C PHE A 93 2.90 4.43 -9.12
N GLU A 94 3.77 5.40 -9.41
CA GLU A 94 3.42 6.50 -10.32
C GLU A 94 3.02 5.98 -11.70
N LYS A 95 3.79 5.02 -12.24
CA LYS A 95 3.53 4.43 -13.56
C LYS A 95 2.16 3.76 -13.65
N ILE A 96 1.73 3.01 -12.62
CA ILE A 96 0.41 2.34 -12.66
C ILE A 96 -0.77 3.29 -12.60
N MET A 97 -0.58 4.52 -12.12
CA MET A 97 -1.63 5.54 -12.07
C MET A 97 -1.87 6.20 -13.44
N VAL A 98 -0.86 6.24 -14.30
CA VAL A 98 -0.91 7.00 -15.57
C VAL A 98 -0.94 6.11 -16.81
N ASP A 99 -0.38 4.91 -16.76
CA ASP A 99 -0.31 3.98 -17.89
C ASP A 99 -1.68 3.36 -18.18
N GLU A 100 -2.18 3.50 -19.42
CA GLU A 100 -3.49 3.00 -19.86
C GLU A 100 -3.68 1.49 -19.64
N ARG A 101 -2.58 0.73 -19.55
CA ARG A 101 -2.65 -0.70 -19.22
C ARG A 101 -3.22 -0.93 -17.82
N TRP A 102 -2.97 -0.01 -16.89
CA TRP A 102 -3.28 -0.16 -15.47
C TRP A 102 -4.39 0.76 -14.96
N THR A 103 -4.73 1.83 -15.69
CA THR A 103 -5.85 2.71 -15.32
C THR A 103 -7.22 2.03 -15.18
N PRO A 104 -7.53 0.89 -15.82
CA PRO A 104 -8.76 0.12 -15.53
C PRO A 104 -8.79 -0.52 -14.14
N PHE A 105 -7.63 -0.69 -13.50
CA PHE A 105 -7.47 -1.29 -12.17
C PHE A 105 -7.30 -0.24 -11.06
N GLN A 106 -7.34 1.06 -11.40
CA GLN A 106 -7.32 2.16 -10.44
C GLN A 106 -8.73 2.74 -10.33
N LEU A 107 -9.19 3.08 -9.13
CA LEU A 107 -10.52 3.65 -8.88
C LEU A 107 -10.41 5.07 -8.32
N ALA A 108 -11.29 5.95 -8.79
CA ALA A 108 -11.52 7.28 -8.22
C ALA A 108 -12.92 7.34 -7.60
N ALA A 109 -13.01 7.86 -6.38
CA ALA A 109 -14.25 8.34 -5.77
C ALA A 109 -14.38 9.85 -6.02
N ILE A 110 -15.40 10.25 -6.76
CA ILE A 110 -15.61 11.62 -7.21
C ILE A 110 -16.87 12.16 -6.55
N LEU A 111 -16.75 13.25 -5.80
CA LEU A 111 -17.89 13.99 -5.30
C LEU A 111 -18.38 14.94 -6.38
N HIS A 112 -19.66 14.86 -6.71
CA HIS A 112 -20.35 15.82 -7.59
C HIS A 112 -21.30 16.67 -6.74
N SER A 113 -21.18 17.99 -6.85
CA SER A 113 -22.04 18.95 -6.13
C SER A 113 -22.68 19.93 -7.12
N GLY A 114 -24.00 20.13 -7.04
CA GLY A 114 -24.70 21.22 -7.74
C GLY A 114 -26.04 20.82 -8.38
N SER A 115 -27.03 21.72 -8.34
CA SER A 115 -28.37 21.55 -8.93
C SER A 115 -28.46 21.94 -10.41
N SER A 116 -27.41 22.50 -11.01
CA SER A 116 -27.42 22.93 -12.41
C SER A 116 -25.98 23.03 -12.92
N SER A 117 -25.67 22.31 -14.01
CA SER A 117 -24.54 22.54 -14.94
C SER A 117 -23.18 22.89 -14.29
N PHE A 118 -22.37 21.86 -13.99
CA PHE A 118 -21.05 21.87 -13.32
C PHE A 118 -20.23 23.19 -13.38
N PRO A 119 -19.74 23.65 -12.21
CA PRO A 119 -18.40 23.26 -11.78
C PRO A 119 -18.37 22.85 -10.29
N GLY A 120 -17.86 21.66 -9.97
CA GLY A 120 -17.76 21.21 -8.57
C GLY A 120 -17.40 19.75 -8.34
N ALA A 121 -16.95 19.03 -9.37
CA ALA A 121 -16.46 17.66 -9.21
C ALA A 121 -15.06 17.69 -8.57
N LYS A 122 -14.82 16.85 -7.56
CA LYS A 122 -13.48 16.65 -6.99
C LYS A 122 -13.25 15.20 -6.58
N ILE A 123 -12.01 14.75 -6.65
CA ILE A 123 -11.64 13.43 -6.15
C ILE A 123 -11.55 13.50 -4.62
N ILE A 124 -12.33 12.65 -3.95
CA ILE A 124 -12.36 12.52 -2.48
C ILE A 124 -11.84 11.16 -2.01
N GLY A 125 -11.46 10.28 -2.93
CA GLY A 125 -10.77 9.05 -2.62
C GLY A 125 -10.19 8.39 -3.86
N GLN A 126 -9.17 7.57 -3.67
CA GLN A 126 -8.57 6.72 -4.69
C GLN A 126 -8.30 5.33 -4.14
N ALA A 127 -8.33 4.34 -5.02
CA ALA A 127 -7.83 3.00 -4.70
C ALA A 127 -6.98 2.51 -5.85
N ASN A 128 -5.80 2.00 -5.51
CA ASN A 128 -4.82 1.54 -6.48
C ASN A 128 -4.64 0.04 -6.34
N SER A 129 -4.56 -0.65 -7.46
CA SER A 129 -4.36 -2.10 -7.48
C SER A 129 -3.58 -2.53 -8.70
N ILE A 130 -3.00 -3.72 -8.63
CA ILE A 130 -2.20 -4.26 -9.73
C ILE A 130 -2.52 -5.73 -9.96
N PRO A 131 -2.82 -6.15 -11.20
CA PRO A 131 -2.96 -7.56 -11.53
C PRO A 131 -1.57 -8.21 -11.54
N PHE A 132 -1.47 -9.45 -11.07
CA PHE A 132 -0.22 -10.20 -11.08
C PHE A 132 -0.48 -11.69 -11.27
N HIS A 133 0.55 -12.41 -11.70
CA HIS A 133 0.52 -13.87 -11.75
C HIS A 133 0.93 -14.44 -10.39
N TRP A 134 0.04 -15.26 -9.82
CA TRP A 134 0.28 -16.03 -8.62
C TRP A 134 0.31 -17.52 -8.98
N PRO A 135 1.47 -18.20 -8.91
CA PRO A 135 1.59 -19.59 -9.36
C PRO A 135 0.72 -20.60 -8.61
N THR A 136 0.46 -20.34 -7.33
CA THR A 136 -0.19 -21.27 -6.40
C THR A 136 -1.28 -20.55 -5.59
N PRO A 137 -2.34 -20.04 -6.23
CA PRO A 137 -3.35 -19.18 -5.60
C PRO A 137 -4.20 -19.91 -4.54
N ASN A 138 -4.19 -21.24 -4.55
CA ASN A 138 -4.83 -22.05 -3.51
C ASN A 138 -3.99 -22.18 -2.22
N GLU A 139 -2.69 -21.86 -2.28
CA GLU A 139 -1.77 -21.93 -1.16
C GLU A 139 -1.42 -20.51 -0.69
N SER A 140 -2.29 -19.90 0.11
CA SER A 140 -2.15 -18.49 0.52
C SER A 140 -0.79 -18.15 1.17
N SER A 141 -0.13 -19.12 1.80
CA SER A 141 1.22 -18.99 2.38
C SER A 141 2.32 -18.65 1.36
N THR A 142 2.08 -18.92 0.07
CA THR A 142 3.01 -18.67 -1.05
C THR A 142 3.00 -17.21 -1.54
N LEU A 143 2.13 -16.36 -0.98
CA LEU A 143 2.22 -14.90 -1.19
C LEU A 143 3.62 -14.39 -0.80
N PRO A 144 4.17 -13.40 -1.52
CA PRO A 144 5.56 -12.99 -1.34
C PRO A 144 5.79 -12.34 0.02
N ASP A 145 6.90 -12.70 0.67
CA ASP A 145 7.30 -12.12 1.97
C ASP A 145 7.65 -10.63 1.88
N ARG A 146 8.12 -10.20 0.71
CA ARG A 146 8.36 -8.79 0.36
C ARG A 146 7.10 -8.01 -0.02
N GLY A 147 5.92 -8.57 0.26
CA GLY A 147 4.65 -7.86 0.32
C GLY A 147 4.37 -6.89 -0.84
N TRP A 148 4.16 -5.63 -0.48
CA TRP A 148 3.79 -4.51 -1.35
C TRP A 148 4.82 -4.24 -2.45
N ASP A 149 6.12 -4.11 -2.11
CA ASP A 149 7.19 -3.89 -3.09
C ASP A 149 7.19 -5.01 -4.15
N ARG A 150 7.13 -6.26 -3.69
CA ARG A 150 7.25 -7.42 -4.57
C ARG A 150 6.05 -7.59 -5.48
N VAL A 151 4.83 -7.39 -4.99
CA VAL A 151 3.63 -7.54 -5.81
C VAL A 151 3.50 -6.43 -6.85
N LEU A 152 3.92 -5.21 -6.51
CA LEU A 152 4.03 -4.09 -7.45
C LEU A 152 5.05 -4.38 -8.54
N ALA A 153 6.25 -4.86 -8.18
CA ALA A 153 7.26 -5.27 -9.16
C ALA A 153 6.77 -6.38 -10.09
N MET A 154 6.17 -7.45 -9.53
CA MET A 154 5.64 -8.59 -10.33
C MET A 154 4.54 -8.16 -11.29
N GLY A 155 3.58 -7.34 -10.84
CA GLY A 155 2.48 -6.90 -11.69
C GLY A 155 2.89 -5.86 -12.74
N SER A 156 3.95 -5.09 -12.49
CA SER A 156 4.43 -4.07 -13.43
C SER A 156 5.23 -4.62 -14.62
N SER A 157 5.71 -5.86 -14.50
CA SER A 157 6.46 -6.61 -15.51
C SER A 157 5.76 -7.94 -15.86
N PRO A 158 4.52 -7.92 -16.40
CA PRO A 158 3.78 -9.13 -16.73
C PRO A 158 4.49 -10.01 -17.77
N GLU A 159 5.35 -9.43 -18.62
CA GLU A 159 6.17 -10.15 -19.60
C GLU A 159 7.19 -11.10 -18.97
N LYS A 160 7.56 -10.89 -17.69
CA LYS A 160 8.47 -11.75 -16.94
C LYS A 160 7.74 -12.84 -16.16
N ALA A 161 6.41 -12.78 -16.09
CA ALA A 161 5.61 -13.75 -15.35
C ALA A 161 5.55 -15.09 -16.10
N PRO A 162 5.50 -16.22 -15.38
CA PRO A 162 5.41 -17.55 -16.00
C PRO A 162 4.04 -17.84 -16.60
N GLY A 163 3.04 -16.98 -16.37
CA GLY A 163 1.69 -17.11 -16.90
C GLY A 163 0.93 -15.79 -16.84
N PRO A 164 -0.33 -15.77 -17.34
CA PRO A 164 -1.17 -14.58 -17.27
C PRO A 164 -1.50 -14.22 -15.83
N ALA A 165 -1.84 -12.96 -15.60
CA ALA A 165 -2.33 -12.53 -14.29
C ALA A 165 -3.62 -13.29 -13.93
N ASN A 166 -3.68 -13.80 -12.71
CA ASN A 166 -4.81 -14.55 -12.17
C ASN A 166 -5.26 -14.03 -10.79
N ALA A 167 -4.59 -13.01 -10.26
CA ALA A 167 -4.94 -12.37 -8.99
C ALA A 167 -4.81 -10.85 -9.09
N LEU A 168 -5.58 -10.14 -8.27
CA LEU A 168 -5.46 -8.70 -8.07
C LEU A 168 -4.88 -8.42 -6.68
N SER A 169 -3.90 -7.52 -6.59
CA SER A 169 -3.45 -6.99 -5.31
C SER A 169 -3.89 -5.55 -5.14
N ALA A 170 -4.65 -5.25 -4.08
CA ALA A 170 -4.87 -3.86 -3.69
C ALA A 170 -3.58 -3.31 -3.05
N LEU A 171 -3.14 -2.14 -3.49
CA LEU A 171 -1.90 -1.48 -3.06
C LEU A 171 -2.18 -0.29 -2.14
N SER A 172 -3.29 0.40 -2.37
CA SER A 172 -3.67 1.62 -1.64
C SER A 172 -5.19 1.78 -1.65
N VAL A 173 -5.75 2.24 -0.53
CA VAL A 173 -7.08 2.85 -0.46
C VAL A 173 -6.93 4.12 0.36
N ALA A 174 -7.01 5.27 -0.28
CA ALA A 174 -6.83 6.57 0.32
C ALA A 174 -8.12 7.38 0.21
N ILE A 175 -8.61 7.88 1.35
CA ILE A 175 -9.83 8.68 1.45
C ILE A 175 -9.47 10.02 2.09
N ASP A 176 -9.95 11.10 1.47
CA ASP A 176 -9.89 12.46 2.02
C ASP A 176 -10.42 12.44 3.46
N PRO A 177 -9.65 12.94 4.46
CA PRO A 177 -10.01 12.93 5.87
C PRO A 177 -11.42 13.46 6.17
N ASP A 178 -11.92 14.43 5.40
CA ASP A 178 -13.23 15.04 5.59
C ASP A 178 -14.39 14.15 5.11
N TYR A 179 -14.09 13.08 4.37
CA TYR A 179 -15.05 12.15 3.77
C TYR A 179 -14.90 10.71 4.29
N ARG A 180 -14.19 10.52 5.40
CA ARG A 180 -14.10 9.20 6.05
C ARG A 180 -15.46 8.81 6.66
N ALA A 181 -15.67 7.51 6.89
CA ALA A 181 -16.96 6.97 7.33
C ALA A 181 -17.58 7.65 8.57
N SER A 182 -16.76 8.18 9.49
CA SER A 182 -17.25 8.93 10.66
C SER A 182 -17.85 10.30 10.33
N LYS A 183 -17.64 10.79 9.10
CA LYS A 183 -18.05 12.10 8.59
C LYS A 183 -19.14 12.02 7.53
N LEU A 184 -19.32 10.85 6.91
CA LEU A 184 -20.39 10.60 5.96
C LEU A 184 -21.54 9.85 6.64
N SER A 185 -22.77 10.29 6.40
CA SER A 185 -23.98 9.71 6.99
C SER A 185 -24.25 8.29 6.49
N GLY A 186 -23.55 7.30 7.05
CA GLY A 186 -23.73 5.88 6.77
C GLY A 186 -22.97 5.33 5.56
N ILE A 187 -22.16 6.16 4.88
CA ILE A 187 -21.33 5.72 3.74
C ILE A 187 -19.91 5.44 4.22
N ASP A 188 -19.48 4.19 4.11
CA ASP A 188 -18.08 3.79 4.32
C ASP A 188 -17.36 3.77 2.97
N LEU A 189 -16.82 4.92 2.57
CA LEU A 189 -16.22 5.08 1.25
C LEU A 189 -15.02 4.14 1.03
N ALA A 190 -14.23 3.85 2.07
CA ALA A 190 -13.13 2.89 1.96
C ALA A 190 -13.64 1.47 1.66
N ALA A 191 -14.73 1.06 2.32
CA ALA A 191 -15.38 -0.22 2.02
C ALA A 191 -15.96 -0.26 0.61
N GLU A 192 -16.59 0.81 0.13
CA GLU A 192 -17.13 0.89 -1.24
C GLU A 192 -16.03 0.83 -2.30
N MET A 193 -14.89 1.49 -2.07
CA MET A 193 -13.72 1.42 -2.96
C MET A 193 -13.16 -0.01 -3.02
N LEU A 194 -13.04 -0.69 -1.87
CA LEU A 194 -12.56 -2.07 -1.81
C LEU A 194 -13.55 -3.07 -2.45
N LYS A 195 -14.87 -2.85 -2.33
CA LYS A 195 -15.88 -3.59 -3.11
C LYS A 195 -15.72 -3.36 -4.61
N GLY A 196 -15.39 -2.13 -5.03
CA GLY A 196 -15.06 -1.81 -6.41
C GLY A 196 -13.88 -2.65 -6.93
N LEU A 197 -12.80 -2.76 -6.16
CA LEU A 197 -11.65 -3.60 -6.52
C LEU A 197 -12.01 -5.09 -6.60
N LYS A 198 -12.85 -5.60 -5.68
CA LYS A 198 -13.38 -6.98 -5.78
C LYS A 198 -14.12 -7.20 -7.10
N ARG A 199 -15.00 -6.26 -7.46
CA ARG A 199 -15.76 -6.33 -8.71
C ARG A 199 -14.87 -6.27 -9.95
N ILE A 200 -13.79 -5.48 -9.92
CA ILE A 200 -12.77 -5.50 -10.98
C ILE A 200 -12.15 -6.89 -11.09
N ALA A 201 -11.70 -7.48 -9.98
CA ALA A 201 -11.09 -8.80 -9.99
C ALA A 201 -12.05 -9.90 -10.49
N GLU A 202 -13.29 -9.91 -10.01
CA GLU A 202 -14.34 -10.84 -10.45
C GLU A 202 -14.66 -10.69 -11.95
N ASN A 203 -14.79 -9.46 -12.45
CA ASN A 203 -15.07 -9.20 -13.87
C ASN A 203 -13.90 -9.63 -14.79
N GLN A 204 -12.67 -9.62 -14.28
CA GLN A 204 -11.50 -10.12 -15.01
C GLN A 204 -11.32 -11.64 -14.88
N GLY A 205 -12.18 -12.31 -14.10
CA GLY A 205 -12.09 -13.75 -13.85
C GLY A 205 -10.88 -14.15 -12.99
N PHE A 206 -10.37 -13.23 -12.17
CA PHE A 206 -9.27 -13.54 -11.25
C PHE A 206 -9.72 -14.46 -10.12
N GLU A 207 -8.81 -15.32 -9.69
CA GLU A 207 -9.02 -16.33 -8.66
C GLU A 207 -8.98 -15.75 -7.25
N ALA A 208 -8.35 -14.58 -7.07
CA ALA A 208 -8.21 -13.94 -5.76
C ALA A 208 -8.07 -12.41 -5.83
N LEU A 209 -8.56 -11.76 -4.78
CA LEU A 209 -8.15 -10.42 -4.37
C LEU A 209 -7.37 -10.51 -3.06
N VAL A 210 -6.12 -10.04 -3.07
CA VAL A 210 -5.23 -10.02 -1.91
C VAL A 210 -4.79 -8.60 -1.58
N VAL A 211 -4.43 -8.35 -0.32
CA VAL A 211 -3.98 -7.03 0.14
C VAL A 211 -2.85 -7.21 1.16
N PRO A 212 -1.66 -6.60 0.96
CA PRO A 212 -0.65 -6.47 2.00
C PRO A 212 -1.06 -5.28 2.87
N VAL A 213 -1.93 -5.52 3.86
CA VAL A 213 -2.54 -4.50 4.70
C VAL A 213 -1.48 -3.87 5.60
N ARG A 214 -1.37 -2.54 5.51
CA ARG A 214 -0.60 -1.69 6.41
C ARG A 214 -1.46 -1.30 7.63
N PRO A 215 -1.24 -1.85 8.83
CA PRO A 215 -2.14 -1.61 9.96
C PRO A 215 -2.03 -0.18 10.49
N THR A 216 -3.16 0.53 10.49
CA THR A 216 -3.23 1.99 10.73
C THR A 216 -2.88 2.44 12.15
N ARG A 217 -3.02 1.58 13.16
CA ARG A 217 -2.69 1.89 14.57
C ARG A 217 -1.34 1.33 15.01
N LYS A 218 -0.61 0.62 14.14
CA LYS A 218 0.67 -0.01 14.51
C LYS A 218 1.76 1.02 14.82
N GLY A 219 1.77 2.15 14.11
CA GLY A 219 2.75 3.23 14.36
C GLY A 219 2.44 4.14 15.56
N ALA A 220 1.33 3.92 16.27
CA ALA A 220 0.90 4.82 17.34
C ALA A 220 1.53 4.48 18.70
N GLY A 221 2.15 5.46 19.37
CA GLY A 221 2.63 5.33 20.74
C GLY A 221 3.56 4.14 20.94
N GLY A 222 3.30 3.31 21.97
CA GLY A 222 4.11 2.12 22.27
C GLY A 222 3.98 0.99 21.25
N ASN A 223 2.99 1.04 20.35
CA ASN A 223 2.72 -0.04 19.39
C ASN A 223 3.85 -0.25 18.40
N VAL A 224 4.64 0.81 18.12
CA VAL A 224 5.79 0.76 17.21
C VAL A 224 6.82 -0.31 17.61
N TRP A 225 6.91 -0.59 18.92
CA TRP A 225 7.83 -1.57 19.51
C TRP A 225 7.26 -2.99 19.63
N VAL A 226 5.96 -3.17 19.37
CA VAL A 226 5.32 -4.48 19.41
C VAL A 226 5.59 -5.19 18.09
N ASP A 227 6.04 -6.45 18.15
CA ASP A 227 6.24 -7.27 16.96
C ASP A 227 4.93 -7.44 16.19
N MET A 228 5.00 -7.44 14.85
CA MET A 228 3.79 -7.42 14.01
C MET A 228 2.91 -8.65 14.25
N ASP A 229 3.52 -9.82 14.41
CA ASP A 229 2.83 -11.08 14.72
C ASP A 229 1.99 -10.98 16.02
N ARG A 230 2.51 -10.32 17.04
CA ARG A 230 1.80 -10.09 18.30
C ARG A 230 0.76 -9.00 18.17
N TYR A 231 1.09 -7.94 17.44
CA TYR A 231 0.18 -6.82 17.20
C TYR A 231 -1.12 -7.27 16.54
N ILE A 232 -1.04 -8.12 15.51
CA ILE A 232 -2.23 -8.63 14.79
C ILE A 232 -3.11 -9.56 15.65
N ARG A 233 -2.64 -9.98 16.84
CA ARG A 233 -3.40 -10.79 17.79
C ARG A 233 -4.10 -9.96 18.87
N CYS A 234 -3.81 -8.66 18.97
CA CYS A 234 -4.39 -7.80 20.00
C CYS A 234 -5.88 -7.54 19.75
N ARG A 235 -6.70 -7.51 20.81
CA ARG A 235 -8.14 -7.23 20.70
C ARG A 235 -8.49 -5.80 21.11
N ARG A 236 -9.67 -5.34 20.69
CA ARG A 236 -10.24 -4.08 21.15
C ARG A 236 -10.48 -4.14 22.67
N GLY A 237 -10.04 -3.11 23.38
CA GLY A 237 -10.14 -3.05 24.84
C GLY A 237 -8.97 -3.71 25.57
N GLU A 238 -8.10 -4.40 24.84
CA GLU A 238 -6.80 -4.84 25.33
C GLU A 238 -5.74 -3.82 24.88
N ASP A 239 -4.88 -3.41 25.79
CA ASP A 239 -3.68 -2.70 25.40
C ASP A 239 -2.72 -3.70 24.74
N PRO A 240 -2.16 -3.39 23.56
CA PRO A 240 -1.13 -4.23 22.98
C PRO A 240 0.01 -4.33 23.99
N PRO A 241 0.43 -5.54 24.34
CA PRO A 241 1.39 -5.73 25.41
C PRO A 241 2.74 -5.10 25.03
N THR A 242 3.08 -4.03 25.75
CA THR A 242 4.26 -3.18 25.51
C THR A 242 5.58 -3.81 25.97
N LYS A 243 5.53 -4.96 26.66
CA LYS A 243 6.73 -5.71 27.07
C LYS A 243 7.08 -6.76 26.04
N ILE A 244 8.26 -6.65 25.44
CA ILE A 244 8.86 -7.67 24.57
C ILE A 244 8.87 -9.01 25.31
N LEU A 245 8.14 -9.99 24.80
CA LEU A 245 8.33 -11.39 25.18
C LEU A 245 9.22 -11.99 24.11
N SER A 246 10.42 -12.40 24.50
CA SER A 246 11.35 -13.10 23.62
C SER A 246 10.72 -14.39 23.10
N GLY A 247 10.60 -14.46 21.76
CA GLY A 247 10.63 -15.64 20.89
C GLY A 247 10.07 -16.96 21.41
N GLY A 248 8.98 -17.40 20.79
CA GLY A 248 8.62 -18.81 20.71
C GLY A 248 7.89 -19.07 19.41
N GLU A 249 8.58 -19.67 18.43
CA GLU A 249 7.98 -20.23 17.21
C GLU A 249 7.28 -21.54 17.61
N ASN A 250 5.94 -21.58 17.66
CA ASN A 250 5.20 -22.82 17.90
C ASN A 250 4.05 -22.96 16.90
N LYS A 251 3.93 -24.13 16.27
CA LYS A 251 2.84 -24.54 15.35
C LYS A 251 1.43 -24.32 15.91
N GLN A 252 1.27 -24.21 17.23
CA GLN A 252 0.01 -23.83 17.89
C GLN A 252 -0.47 -22.41 17.53
N GLN A 253 0.42 -21.52 17.05
CA GLN A 253 0.08 -20.12 16.72
C GLN A 253 -0.72 -19.96 15.42
N GLU A 254 -0.57 -20.88 14.46
CA GLU A 254 -1.37 -20.88 13.22
C GLU A 254 -2.82 -21.33 13.52
N GLU A 255 -2.99 -22.34 14.38
CA GLU A 255 -4.31 -22.82 14.82
C GLU A 255 -5.06 -21.79 15.69
N GLU A 256 -4.35 -21.01 16.53
CA GLU A 256 -4.97 -19.91 17.30
C GLU A 256 -5.51 -18.78 16.42
N LEU A 257 -4.80 -18.40 15.35
CA LEU A 257 -5.26 -17.36 14.41
C LEU A 257 -6.54 -17.77 13.65
N GLU A 258 -6.72 -19.07 13.40
CA GLU A 258 -7.93 -19.63 12.79
C GLU A 258 -9.12 -19.72 13.78
N MET A 259 -8.85 -19.93 15.07
CA MET A 259 -9.85 -20.03 16.14
C MET A 259 -10.21 -18.67 16.78
N MET A 260 -9.49 -17.60 16.45
CA MET A 260 -9.75 -16.25 16.91
C MET A 260 -11.00 -15.65 16.26
N ASP A 261 -11.87 -15.02 17.05
CA ASP A 261 -12.91 -14.14 16.51
C ASP A 261 -12.25 -12.87 15.96
N GLN A 262 -11.88 -12.92 14.68
CA GLN A 262 -11.17 -11.86 13.97
C GLN A 262 -12.00 -10.55 13.86
N LYS A 263 -13.26 -10.52 14.31
CA LYS A 263 -14.09 -9.31 14.34
C LYS A 263 -13.71 -8.34 15.46
N ASP A 264 -13.00 -8.80 16.49
CA ASP A 264 -12.58 -7.96 17.62
C ASP A 264 -11.14 -7.45 17.55
N LEU A 265 -10.46 -7.61 16.40
CA LEU A 265 -9.08 -7.14 16.18
C LEU A 265 -8.88 -5.68 16.60
N TYR A 266 -7.76 -5.37 17.26
CA TYR A 266 -7.44 -4.03 17.75
C TYR A 266 -7.34 -2.99 16.63
N ASP A 267 -6.66 -3.33 15.53
CA ASP A 267 -6.46 -2.44 14.39
C ASP A 267 -7.76 -2.29 13.57
N PRO A 268 -8.24 -1.06 13.35
CA PRO A 268 -9.51 -0.84 12.65
C PRO A 268 -9.44 -1.19 11.17
N TRP A 269 -8.28 -1.09 10.53
CA TRP A 269 -8.14 -1.35 9.10
C TRP A 269 -8.06 -2.85 8.82
N LEU A 270 -7.30 -3.61 9.61
CA LEU A 270 -7.35 -5.08 9.55
C LEU A 270 -8.77 -5.60 9.80
N ARG A 271 -9.42 -5.10 10.86
CA ARG A 271 -10.81 -5.48 11.18
C ARG A 271 -11.76 -5.22 10.03
N LYS A 272 -11.62 -4.07 9.33
CA LYS A 272 -12.45 -3.73 8.16
C LYS A 272 -12.37 -4.79 7.07
N HIS A 273 -11.16 -5.25 6.73
CA HIS A 273 -10.99 -6.31 5.73
C HIS A 273 -11.70 -7.60 6.15
N ILE A 274 -11.57 -8.01 7.42
CA ILE A 274 -12.23 -9.20 7.97
C ILE A 274 -13.77 -9.06 7.99
N GLU A 275 -14.30 -7.91 8.42
CA GLU A 275 -15.73 -7.60 8.35
C GLU A 275 -16.27 -7.70 6.91
N MET A 276 -15.41 -7.41 5.93
CA MET A 276 -15.68 -7.56 4.50
C MET A 276 -15.38 -8.96 3.95
N GLY A 277 -15.28 -9.97 4.82
CA GLY A 277 -15.13 -11.38 4.46
C GLY A 277 -13.70 -11.80 4.11
N ALA A 278 -12.69 -10.93 4.31
CA ALA A 278 -11.31 -11.36 4.14
C ALA A 278 -10.89 -12.35 5.24
N LYS A 279 -9.87 -13.14 4.92
CA LYS A 279 -9.11 -13.95 5.87
C LYS A 279 -7.70 -13.40 5.96
N MET A 280 -7.20 -13.26 7.19
CA MET A 280 -5.79 -12.98 7.42
C MET A 280 -4.96 -14.21 7.05
N VAL A 281 -3.84 -14.00 6.35
CA VAL A 281 -2.98 -15.07 5.82
C VAL A 281 -1.69 -15.18 6.62
N LYS A 282 -0.82 -14.17 6.53
CA LYS A 282 0.47 -14.13 7.22
C LYS A 282 1.02 -12.70 7.29
N VAL A 283 2.00 -12.49 8.16
CA VAL A 283 2.82 -11.28 8.14
C VAL A 283 3.77 -11.32 6.94
N CYS A 284 3.88 -10.23 6.20
CA CYS A 284 4.94 -9.99 5.22
C CYS A 284 5.94 -8.99 5.83
N TRP A 285 7.05 -9.52 6.36
CA TRP A 285 7.99 -8.79 7.21
C TRP A 285 8.76 -7.68 6.49
N GLU A 286 8.85 -7.78 5.17
CA GLU A 286 9.68 -6.91 4.33
C GLU A 286 8.83 -6.26 3.23
N SER A 287 7.62 -5.84 3.59
CA SER A 287 6.63 -5.37 2.63
C SER A 287 7.04 -4.09 1.91
N ALA A 288 7.75 -3.19 2.60
CA ALA A 288 8.37 -2.01 1.99
C ALA A 288 9.73 -1.78 2.64
N ILE A 289 10.77 -1.58 1.83
CA ILE A 289 12.13 -1.32 2.32
C ILE A 289 12.58 0.05 1.83
N ILE A 290 12.99 0.91 2.77
CA ILE A 290 13.55 2.23 2.48
C ILE A 290 14.92 2.30 3.15
N GLU A 291 15.96 2.44 2.33
CA GLU A 291 17.32 2.70 2.78
C GLU A 291 17.76 4.05 2.19
N SER A 292 18.22 4.96 3.06
CA SER A 292 18.66 6.29 2.65
C SER A 292 19.64 6.87 3.65
N ALA A 293 20.33 7.93 3.26
CA ALA A 293 21.19 8.68 4.16
C ALA A 293 20.38 9.30 5.31
N VAL A 294 20.99 9.38 6.48
CA VAL A 294 20.38 9.96 7.68
C VAL A 294 19.88 11.40 7.44
N GLU A 295 20.61 12.19 6.67
CA GLU A 295 20.21 13.57 6.34
C GLU A 295 18.87 13.64 5.62
N ASP A 296 18.57 12.68 4.75
CA ASP A 296 17.31 12.66 4.00
C ASP A 296 16.17 12.16 4.89
N TRP A 297 16.44 11.20 5.78
CA TRP A 297 15.51 10.84 6.85
C TRP A 297 15.15 12.03 7.75
N GLU A 298 16.13 12.85 8.17
CA GLU A 298 15.88 14.04 8.98
C GLU A 298 15.02 15.06 8.20
N LYS A 299 15.25 15.23 6.88
CA LYS A 299 14.42 16.09 6.01
C LYS A 299 12.98 15.59 5.89
N TRP A 300 12.78 14.29 5.63
CA TRP A 300 11.46 13.70 5.40
C TRP A 300 10.62 13.63 6.67
N THR A 301 11.25 13.43 7.82
CA THR A 301 10.53 13.13 9.07
C THR A 301 10.50 14.30 10.04
N GLY A 302 11.40 15.28 9.89
CA GLY A 302 11.63 16.35 10.87
C GLY A 302 12.18 15.86 12.22
N VAL A 303 12.53 14.57 12.33
CA VAL A 303 13.09 13.95 13.53
C VAL A 303 14.61 14.03 13.46
N SER A 304 15.27 14.30 14.59
CA SER A 304 16.73 14.18 14.64
C SER A 304 17.14 12.72 14.82
N PHE A 305 18.08 12.30 14.00
CA PHE A 305 18.67 10.97 14.00
C PHE A 305 20.03 10.98 14.70
N LYS A 306 20.39 12.03 15.45
CA LYS A 306 21.63 12.04 16.23
C LYS A 306 21.61 10.92 17.26
N VAL A 307 22.79 10.34 17.49
CA VAL A 307 23.00 9.33 18.54
C VAL A 307 22.46 9.90 19.86
N PRO A 308 21.49 9.25 20.51
CA PRO A 308 20.95 9.74 21.76
C PRO A 308 22.06 9.86 22.82
N SER A 309 22.11 10.98 23.56
CA SER A 309 23.05 11.17 24.68
C SER A 309 22.82 10.16 25.82
N VAL A 310 21.62 9.59 25.88
CA VAL A 310 21.25 8.41 26.64
C VAL A 310 20.60 7.47 25.64
N ASN A 311 21.23 6.34 25.29
CA ASN A 311 20.55 5.29 24.54
C ASN A 311 19.47 4.70 25.47
N PRO A 312 18.18 5.04 25.32
CA PRO A 312 17.18 4.55 26.26
C PRO A 312 16.92 3.05 26.07
N TYR A 313 17.40 2.47 24.96
CA TYR A 313 17.14 1.09 24.56
C TYR A 313 18.39 0.50 23.90
N ARG A 314 19.34 0.11 24.76
CA ARG A 314 20.49 -0.75 24.46
C ARG A 314 20.09 -1.83 23.45
N CYS A 315 20.86 -1.98 22.35
CA CYS A 315 20.68 -3.01 21.32
C CYS A 315 20.09 -4.30 21.92
N ILE A 316 18.81 -4.53 21.69
CA ILE A 316 18.17 -5.77 22.10
C ILE A 316 18.55 -6.77 21.02
N LYS A 317 19.39 -7.75 21.38
CA LYS A 317 19.64 -8.94 20.54
C LYS A 317 18.28 -9.54 20.19
N ARG A 318 17.76 -9.29 18.98
CA ARG A 318 16.69 -10.14 18.43
C ARG A 318 17.34 -11.47 18.08
N GLY A 319 16.80 -12.52 18.68
CA GLY A 319 17.18 -13.90 18.38
C GLY A 319 16.85 -14.24 16.92
N LYS A 320 17.76 -15.01 16.33
CA LYS A 320 17.85 -15.41 14.92
C LYS A 320 17.98 -14.23 13.96
N GLU A 321 19.21 -13.70 13.90
CA GLU A 321 19.75 -13.21 12.63
C GLU A 321 19.40 -14.20 11.53
N MET A 322 18.78 -13.74 10.44
CA MET A 322 18.92 -14.43 9.18
C MET A 322 20.39 -14.36 8.84
N ASP A 323 21.04 -15.51 8.98
CA ASP A 323 22.41 -15.74 8.59
C ASP A 323 22.54 -15.52 7.08
N MET A 324 22.79 -14.28 6.69
CA MET A 324 23.31 -13.91 5.37
C MET A 324 24.82 -14.22 5.31
N GLY A 325 25.22 -15.40 5.82
CA GLY A 325 26.57 -15.94 5.75
C GLY A 325 27.65 -15.06 6.36
N GLN A 326 27.36 -14.31 7.44
CA GLN A 326 28.35 -13.45 8.09
C GLN A 326 28.74 -14.02 9.46
N SER A 327 30.02 -14.42 9.54
CA SER A 327 30.72 -14.84 10.76
C SER A 327 30.49 -13.88 11.93
N GLU A 328 30.45 -14.41 13.16
CA GLU A 328 30.22 -13.72 14.45
C GLU A 328 31.12 -12.50 14.78
N GLY A 329 32.00 -12.07 13.87
CA GLY A 329 33.04 -11.05 14.09
C GLY A 329 32.71 -9.60 13.68
N ASP A 330 31.62 -9.32 12.94
CA ASP A 330 31.41 -7.98 12.32
C ASP A 330 29.97 -7.45 12.47
N LYS A 331 29.44 -7.40 13.69
CA LYS A 331 28.13 -6.76 13.93
C LYS A 331 28.28 -5.25 13.87
N GLU A 332 27.83 -4.66 12.76
CA GLU A 332 27.81 -3.22 12.57
C GLU A 332 27.01 -2.52 13.68
N GLU A 333 27.61 -1.50 14.28
CA GLU A 333 26.98 -0.70 15.34
C GLU A 333 25.71 -0.02 14.80
N SER A 334 24.59 -0.13 15.51
CA SER A 334 23.33 0.50 15.12
C SER A 334 22.46 0.87 16.31
N TYR A 335 21.50 1.77 16.08
CA TYR A 335 20.45 2.16 17.05
C TYR A 335 19.12 2.39 16.32
N GLU A 336 18.03 2.56 17.07
CA GLU A 336 16.69 2.65 16.51
C GLU A 336 16.06 4.03 16.78
N VAL A 337 15.46 4.62 15.75
CA VAL A 337 14.79 5.93 15.81
C VAL A 337 13.34 5.76 15.40
N VAL A 338 12.41 6.20 16.25
CA VAL A 338 10.98 6.20 15.92
C VAL A 338 10.65 7.45 15.12
N ILE A 339 9.93 7.26 14.02
CA ILE A 339 9.54 8.34 13.11
C ILE A 339 8.01 8.47 13.02
N PRO A 340 7.46 9.68 12.78
CA PRO A 340 6.05 9.87 12.48
C PRO A 340 5.59 9.00 11.31
N GLY A 341 4.49 8.28 11.50
CA GLY A 341 3.90 7.45 10.46
C GLY A 341 4.60 6.11 10.21
N GLY A 342 5.75 5.83 10.82
CA GLY A 342 6.43 4.53 10.74
C GLY A 342 5.73 3.45 11.58
N LEU A 343 5.65 2.22 11.07
CA LEU A 343 5.09 1.07 11.79
C LEU A 343 6.08 0.43 12.76
N VAL A 344 7.37 0.62 12.50
CA VAL A 344 8.51 0.15 13.28
C VAL A 344 9.58 1.26 13.33
N PRO A 345 10.58 1.18 14.21
CA PRO A 345 11.69 2.14 14.18
C PRO A 345 12.54 2.00 12.91
N VAL A 346 13.17 3.10 12.50
CA VAL A 346 14.28 3.08 11.52
C VAL A 346 15.54 2.63 12.24
N ARG A 347 16.23 1.63 11.69
CA ARG A 347 17.55 1.20 12.18
C ARG A 347 18.62 2.08 11.55
N VAL A 348 19.42 2.72 12.38
CA VAL A 348 20.46 3.66 11.96
C VAL A 348 21.84 3.04 12.11
N PHE A 349 22.60 3.02 11.02
CA PHE A 349 23.98 2.58 10.95
C PHE A 349 24.88 3.81 10.78
N PRO A 350 25.43 4.40 11.86
CA PRO A 350 26.09 5.71 11.82
C PRO A 350 27.41 5.72 11.05
N LYS A 351 28.03 4.56 10.82
CA LYS A 351 29.31 4.43 10.12
C LYS A 351 29.16 3.89 8.69
N ARG A 352 27.96 3.45 8.31
CA ARG A 352 27.69 2.94 6.96
C ARG A 352 27.80 4.05 5.95
N LYS A 353 28.43 3.77 4.82
CA LYS A 353 28.47 4.67 3.67
C LYS A 353 27.24 4.43 2.80
N PHE A 354 26.63 5.52 2.33
CA PHE A 354 25.57 5.52 1.35
C PHE A 354 26.08 6.25 0.11
N VAL A 355 25.90 5.66 -1.06
CA VAL A 355 26.24 6.33 -2.33
C VAL A 355 24.93 6.70 -2.99
N GLU A 356 24.70 8.00 -3.15
CA GLU A 356 23.53 8.51 -3.85
C GLU A 356 23.61 8.25 -5.36
N GLU A 357 22.49 8.40 -6.08
CA GLU A 357 22.44 8.17 -7.53
C GLU A 357 23.39 9.09 -8.32
N ASP A 358 23.68 10.28 -7.81
CA ASP A 358 24.62 11.24 -8.39
C ASP A 358 26.10 10.94 -8.04
N GLY A 359 26.34 9.86 -7.29
CA GLY A 359 27.66 9.41 -6.86
C GLY A 359 28.19 10.08 -5.60
N VAL A 360 27.41 10.95 -4.95
CA VAL A 360 27.81 11.57 -3.67
C VAL A 360 27.80 10.52 -2.56
N GLU A 361 28.92 10.41 -1.85
CA GLU A 361 29.04 9.52 -0.69
C GLU A 361 28.64 10.27 0.59
N LYS A 362 27.66 9.74 1.31
CA LYS A 362 27.22 10.19 2.63
C LYS A 362 27.56 9.13 3.68
N VAL A 363 27.73 9.56 4.93
CA VAL A 363 27.97 8.67 6.08
C VAL A 363 26.77 8.70 7.01
N GLY A 364 26.33 7.52 7.43
CA GLY A 364 25.14 7.33 8.24
C GLY A 364 23.95 6.93 7.38
N VAL A 365 23.45 5.72 7.61
CA VAL A 365 22.32 5.14 6.87
C VAL A 365 21.17 4.84 7.79
N GLY A 366 19.97 5.26 7.44
CA GLY A 366 18.73 4.75 8.02
C GLY A 366 18.13 3.68 7.14
N LEU A 367 17.86 2.51 7.72
CA LEU A 367 17.16 1.39 7.10
C LEU A 367 15.82 1.18 7.79
N TYR A 368 14.74 1.34 7.03
CA TYR A 368 13.37 1.08 7.44
C TYR A 368 12.84 -0.14 6.69
N VAL A 369 12.40 -1.15 7.44
CA VAL A 369 11.83 -2.39 6.89
C VAL A 369 10.41 -2.51 7.43
N GLU A 370 9.43 -2.17 6.61
CA GLU A 370 8.03 -2.12 7.00
C GLU A 370 7.38 -3.51 6.92
N PRO A 371 6.83 -4.03 8.03
CA PRO A 371 5.98 -5.21 7.98
C PRO A 371 4.54 -4.84 7.63
N ASN A 372 3.91 -5.64 6.76
CA ASN A 372 2.46 -5.60 6.51
C ASN A 372 1.84 -6.97 6.80
N VAL A 373 0.55 -7.10 6.56
CA VAL A 373 -0.22 -8.33 6.81
C VAL A 373 -0.98 -8.70 5.55
N TRP A 374 -0.67 -9.85 4.97
CA TRP A 374 -1.46 -10.38 3.86
C TRP A 374 -2.85 -10.76 4.34
N VAL A 375 -3.87 -10.24 3.65
CA VAL A 375 -5.25 -10.71 3.75
C VAL A 375 -5.75 -11.12 2.37
N ARG A 376 -6.65 -12.09 2.31
CA ARG A 376 -7.28 -12.61 1.09
C ARG A 376 -8.80 -12.48 1.19
N HIS A 377 -9.44 -11.92 0.18
CA HIS A 377 -10.90 -11.72 0.16
C HIS A 377 -11.69 -12.90 -0.40
N PHE A 378 -11.18 -13.58 -1.42
CA PHE A 378 -11.76 -14.78 -2.01
C PHE A 378 -10.65 -15.62 -2.65
#